data_AF-D5MTC3-F1
#
_entry.id   AF-D5MTC3-F1
#
_cell.length_a   1.000
_cell.length_b   1.000
_cell.length_c   1.000
_cell.angle_alpha   90.00
_cell.angle_beta   90.00
_cell.angle_gamma   90.00
#
_symmetry.space_group_name_H-M   'P 1'
#
loop_
_entity.id
_entity.type
_entity.pdbx_description
1 polymer ?
#
loop_
_entity_poly.entity_id
_entity_poly.type
_entity_poly.pdbx_seq_one_letter_code
_entity_poly.pdbx_strand_id
1 'polypeptide(L)'
;MKNYHLLPTKWIDYLSSKPETGMGYHVATIKLKDGRIFDRVVINGGYVTKIWGLSEIPFETDEIVDVKVTHNKWNFTKRRKETEE
;
A
#
# COMPACT_ATOMS: atom_id res chain seq x y z
N MET A 1 8.91 -18.05 -0.25
CA MET A 1 7.44 -17.91 -0.14
C MET A 1 7.04 -16.60 -0.78
N LYS A 2 5.90 -16.56 -1.48
CA LYS A 2 5.44 -15.37 -2.23
C LYS A 2 4.79 -14.39 -1.24
N ASN A 3 5.50 -13.33 -0.83
CA ASN A 3 4.99 -12.29 0.07
C ASN A 3 4.27 -11.18 -0.73
N TYR A 4 3.25 -11.56 -1.50
CA TYR A 4 2.42 -10.60 -2.22
C TYR A 4 0.96 -11.03 -2.17
N HIS A 5 0.06 -10.07 -1.92
CA HIS A 5 -1.37 -10.33 -1.80
C HIS A 5 -2.12 -9.66 -2.95
N LEU A 6 -2.96 -10.42 -3.64
CA LEU A 6 -3.81 -9.92 -4.73
C LEU A 6 -4.93 -9.07 -4.14
N LEU A 7 -5.12 -7.86 -4.67
CA LEU A 7 -6.23 -7.00 -4.28
C LEU A 7 -7.56 -7.49 -4.88
N PRO A 8 -8.68 -7.32 -4.15
CA PRO A 8 -10.01 -7.47 -4.72
C PRO A 8 -10.20 -6.64 -5.99
N THR A 9 -10.98 -7.15 -6.95
CA THR A 9 -11.21 -6.55 -8.28
C THR A 9 -11.58 -5.07 -8.22
N LYS A 10 -12.44 -4.66 -7.27
CA LYS A 10 -12.83 -3.25 -7.08
C LYS A 10 -11.63 -2.31 -6.95
N TRP A 11 -10.55 -2.75 -6.30
CA TRP A 11 -9.34 -1.95 -6.11
C TRP A 11 -8.43 -2.00 -7.35
N ILE A 12 -8.41 -3.12 -8.07
CA ILE A 12 -7.70 -3.24 -9.35
C ILE A 12 -8.30 -2.27 -10.38
N ASP A 13 -9.63 -2.23 -10.48
CA ASP A 13 -10.35 -1.32 -11.38
C ASP A 13 -10.10 0.14 -10.99
N TYR A 14 -10.19 0.43 -9.68
CA TYR A 14 -9.85 1.74 -9.14
C TYR A 14 -8.43 2.16 -9.54
N LEU A 15 -7.42 1.32 -9.31
CA LEU A 15 -6.02 1.62 -9.62
C LEU A 15 -5.78 1.80 -11.12
N SER A 16 -6.45 0.99 -11.95
CA SER A 16 -6.37 1.10 -13.42
C SER A 16 -6.92 2.44 -13.93
N SER A 17 -7.83 3.07 -13.18
CA SER A 17 -8.33 4.43 -13.47
C SER A 17 -7.43 5.56 -12.96
N LYS A 18 -6.36 5.25 -12.22
CA LYS A 18 -5.46 6.25 -11.63
C LYS A 18 -4.12 6.29 -12.36
N PRO A 19 -3.50 7.48 -12.47
CA PRO A 19 -2.13 7.59 -12.93
C PRO A 19 -1.20 6.68 -12.12
N GLU A 20 -0.21 6.10 -12.79
CA GLU A 20 0.82 5.32 -12.11
C GLU A 20 1.80 6.24 -11.38
N THR A 21 2.46 5.72 -10.35
CA THR A 21 3.58 6.42 -9.67
C THR A 21 4.90 6.28 -10.43
N GLY A 22 5.04 5.20 -11.18
CA GLY A 22 6.13 4.88 -12.09
C GLY A 22 5.79 3.61 -12.86
N MET A 23 6.72 3.09 -13.67
CA MET A 23 6.55 1.97 -14.60
C MET A 23 5.77 0.77 -14.01
N GLY A 24 4.44 0.75 -14.15
CA GLY A 24 3.56 -0.34 -13.72
C GLY A 24 3.23 -0.42 -12.23
N TYR A 25 3.45 0.63 -11.43
CA TYR A 25 3.14 0.60 -9.99
C TYR A 25 2.53 1.88 -9.43
N HIS A 26 1.75 1.73 -8.37
CA HIS A 26 1.20 2.79 -7.55
C HIS A 26 1.81 2.79 -6.16
N VAL A 27 1.93 3.98 -5.58
CA VAL A 27 2.14 4.14 -4.13
C VAL A 27 0.86 4.72 -3.53
N ALA A 28 0.32 4.03 -2.55
CA ALA A 28 -0.96 4.34 -1.94
C ALA A 28 -0.90 4.29 -0.41
N THR A 29 -1.91 4.88 0.22
CA THR A 29 -2.26 4.63 1.62
C THR A 29 -3.41 3.61 1.63
N ILE A 30 -3.30 2.60 2.50
CA ILE A 30 -4.32 1.58 2.72
C ILE A 30 -4.91 1.75 4.12
N LYS A 31 -6.24 1.68 4.23
CA LYS A 31 -6.95 1.61 5.52
C LYS A 31 -7.65 0.26 5.64
N LEU A 32 -7.55 -0.34 6.82
CA LEU A 32 -8.21 -1.61 7.13
C LEU A 32 -9.51 -1.42 7.93
N LYS A 33 -10.31 -2.48 7.99
CA LYS A 33 -11.56 -2.57 8.78
C LYS A 33 -11.34 -2.24 10.26
N ASP A 34 -10.21 -2.67 10.82
CA ASP A 34 -9.84 -2.47 12.23
C ASP A 34 -9.29 -1.06 12.54
N GLY A 35 -9.20 -0.19 11.52
CA GLY A 35 -8.72 1.18 11.67
C GLY A 35 -7.21 1.35 11.49
N ARG A 36 -6.42 0.28 11.34
CA ARG A 36 -4.99 0.38 10.99
C ARG A 36 -4.83 1.07 9.64
N ILE A 37 -3.81 1.94 9.54
CA ILE A 37 -3.48 2.68 8.33
C ILE A 37 -2.03 2.39 7.95
N PHE A 38 -1.84 1.90 6.74
CA PHE A 38 -0.52 1.65 6.17
C PHE A 38 -0.26 2.71 5.10
N ASP A 39 0.71 3.57 5.36
CA ASP A 39 1.14 4.57 4.39
C ASP A 39 2.27 4.03 3.51
N ARG A 40 2.36 4.54 2.28
CA ARG A 40 3.38 4.18 1.28
C ARG A 40 3.42 2.68 0.99
N VAL A 41 2.26 2.12 0.68
CA VAL A 41 2.10 0.76 0.17
C VAL A 41 2.36 0.74 -1.33
N VAL A 42 3.25 -0.15 -1.76
CA VAL A 42 3.57 -0.37 -3.17
C VAL A 42 2.64 -1.43 -3.73
N ILE A 43 1.91 -1.04 -4.78
CA ILE A 43 0.98 -1.91 -5.50
C ILE A 43 1.46 -2.03 -6.94
N ASN A 44 1.72 -3.25 -7.40
CA ASN A 44 2.16 -3.54 -8.77
C ASN A 44 1.22 -4.55 -9.40
N GLY A 45 0.61 -4.21 -10.54
CA GLY A 45 -0.29 -5.11 -11.26
C GLY A 45 -1.46 -5.64 -10.41
N GLY A 46 -1.95 -4.84 -9.46
CA GLY A 46 -3.02 -5.24 -8.53
C GLY A 46 -2.55 -6.04 -7.31
N TYR A 47 -1.25 -6.26 -7.12
CA TYR A 47 -0.70 -6.95 -5.95
C TYR A 47 -0.07 -5.96 -4.97
N VAL A 48 -0.41 -6.09 -3.69
CA VAL A 48 0.38 -5.47 -2.61
C VAL A 48 1.70 -6.22 -2.54
N THR A 49 2.81 -5.51 -2.73
CA THR A 49 4.15 -6.11 -2.81
C THR A 49 5.10 -5.62 -1.72
N LYS A 50 4.88 -4.41 -1.19
CA LYS A 50 5.73 -3.84 -0.15
C LYS A 50 5.00 -2.78 0.65
N ILE A 51 5.34 -2.68 1.94
CA ILE A 51 4.89 -1.60 2.82
C ILE A 51 6.14 -0.96 3.43
N TRP A 52 6.16 0.37 3.54
CA TRP A 52 7.30 1.06 4.16
C TRP A 52 7.46 0.65 5.62
N GLY A 53 8.69 0.29 5.99
CA GLY A 53 9.05 -0.06 7.37
C GLY A 53 8.69 -1.48 7.79
N LEU A 54 8.12 -2.30 6.89
CA LEU A 54 7.74 -3.67 7.18
C LEU A 54 8.43 -4.66 6.23
N SER A 55 8.82 -5.82 6.78
CA SER A 55 9.40 -6.95 6.04
C SER A 55 8.34 -7.82 5.37
N GLU A 56 7.10 -7.77 5.87
CA GLU A 56 5.97 -8.58 5.43
C GLU A 56 4.68 -7.75 5.40
N ILE A 57 3.62 -8.34 4.83
CA ILE A 57 2.29 -7.72 4.70
C ILE A 57 1.44 -8.28 5.85
N PRO A 58 1.12 -7.48 6.90
CA PRO A 58 0.51 -7.99 8.13
C PRO A 58 -1.03 -7.92 8.09
N PHE A 59 -1.62 -8.14 6.91
CA PHE A 59 -3.06 -8.09 6.70
C PHE A 59 -3.49 -8.86 5.45
N GLU A 60 -4.74 -9.28 5.43
CA GLU A 60 -5.39 -9.85 4.26
C GLU A 60 -6.08 -8.78 3.42
N THR A 61 -6.17 -8.99 2.11
CA THR A 61 -6.67 -7.96 1.19
C THR A 61 -8.18 -7.75 1.27
N ASP A 62 -8.93 -8.69 1.86
CA ASP A 62 -10.35 -8.51 2.16
C ASP A 62 -10.57 -7.52 3.33
N GLU A 63 -9.57 -7.30 4.17
CA GLU A 63 -9.62 -6.36 5.30
C GLU A 63 -9.55 -4.90 4.84
N ILE A 64 -9.24 -4.64 3.57
CA ILE A 64 -9.06 -3.30 3.02
C ILE A 64 -10.41 -2.60 2.81
N VAL A 65 -10.60 -1.47 3.49
CA VAL A 65 -11.78 -0.61 3.35
C VAL A 65 -11.53 0.62 2.48
N ASP A 66 -10.28 1.08 2.37
CA ASP A 66 -9.92 2.22 1.53
C ASP A 66 -8.53 2.06 0.92
N VAL A 67 -8.40 2.50 -0.35
CA VAL A 67 -7.13 2.61 -1.08
C VAL A 67 -7.06 3.99 -1.70
N LYS A 68 -6.07 4.78 -1.29
CA LYS A 68 -5.85 6.12 -1.80
C LYS A 68 -4.47 6.24 -2.43
N VAL A 69 -4.41 6.40 -3.76
CA VAL A 69 -3.13 6.66 -4.44
C VAL A 69 -2.58 8.01 -3.98
N THR A 70 -1.34 8.02 -3.51
CA THR A 70 -0.67 9.23 -2.98
C THR A 70 0.58 9.62 -3.75
N HIS A 71 1.15 8.70 -4.54
CA HIS A 71 2.44 8.89 -5.23
C HIS A 71 3.61 9.24 -4.28
N ASN A 72 3.44 9.04 -2.97
CA ASN A 72 4.41 9.45 -1.96
C ASN A 72 5.58 8.46 -1.91
N LYS A 73 6.49 8.59 -2.89
CA LYS A 73 7.68 7.75 -3.04
C LYS A 73 8.52 7.73 -1.76
N TRP A 74 9.37 6.71 -1.63
CA TRP A 74 10.33 6.65 -0.52
C TRP A 74 11.22 7.88 -0.50
N ASN A 75 11.05 8.68 0.53
CA ASN A 75 12.04 9.67 0.92
C ASN A 75 12.97 9.00 1.92
N PHE A 76 14.13 8.54 1.45
CA PHE A 76 15.17 7.88 2.26
C PHE A 76 15.70 8.77 3.42
N THR A 77 15.34 10.06 3.43
CA THR A 77 15.75 11.06 4.42
C THR A 77 14.82 11.20 5.63
N LYS A 78 13.66 10.54 5.68
CA LYS A 78 12.81 10.55 6.89
C LYS A 78 12.81 9.18 7.59
N ARG A 79 13.79 8.96 8.46
CA ARG A 79 13.62 8.06 9.61
C ARG A 79 12.38 8.55 10.39
N ARG A 80 11.38 7.69 10.56
CA ARG A 80 10.26 8.00 11.47
C ARG A 80 10.88 8.19 12.86
N LYS A 81 10.67 9.37 13.45
CA LYS A 81 10.65 9.49 14.90
C LYS A 81 9.41 8.73 15.33
N GLU A 82 9.60 7.54 15.88
CA GLU A 82 8.64 6.99 16.82
C GLU A 82 8.65 7.94 18.02
N THR A 83 7.50 8.54 18.29
CA THR A 83 7.25 9.17 19.58
C THR A 83 6.26 8.25 20.25
N GLU A 84 6.81 7.37 21.09
CA GLU A 84 6.12 6.87 22.26
C GLU A 84 5.91 8.09 23.18
N GLU A 85 4.65 8.43 23.45
CA GLU A 85 4.18 9.15 24.62
C GLU A 85 2.71 8.78 24.88
#